data_AF-A0A699T6S6-F1
#
_entry.id   AF-A0A699T6S6-F1
#
_cell.length_a   1.000
_cell.length_b   1.000
_cell.length_c   1.000
_cell.angle_alpha   90.00
_cell.angle_beta   90.00
_cell.angle_gamma   90.00
#
_symmetry.space_group_name_H-M   'P 1'
#
loop_
_entity.id
_entity.type
_entity.pdbx_description
1 polymer ?
#
loop_
_entity_poly.entity_id
_entity_poly.type
_entity_poly.pdbx_seq_one_letter_code
_entity_poly.pdbx_strand_id
1 'polypeptide(L)'
;FALEILKKFRMDSCDSVDTPMVDRLKLDKDLSGILVDQTRFRSMVGSLMYLTASRPDLILYVCMCAMYQAKPTKKHLEALKRVFHYLKGTINWGLWYPKDTAIALTAYADADHAGCQDTRRSTSRSAQFLSE
;
A
#
# COMPACT_ATOMS: atom_id res chain seq x y z
N PHE A 1 15.72 4.34 3.05
CA PHE A 1 14.28 4.63 3.04
C PHE A 1 13.39 3.55 3.66
N ALA A 2 13.23 2.34 3.08
CA ALA A 2 12.33 1.31 3.65
C ALA A 2 12.63 0.97 5.13
N LEU A 3 13.92 0.81 5.47
CA LEU A 3 14.37 0.55 6.83
C LEU A 3 14.11 1.72 7.81
N GLU A 4 14.18 2.96 7.32
CA GLU A 4 13.90 4.16 8.14
C GLU A 4 12.40 4.25 8.46
N ILE A 5 11.55 3.91 7.48
CA ILE A 5 10.10 3.81 7.67
C ILE A 5 9.78 2.75 8.73
N LEU A 6 10.41 1.57 8.66
CA LEU A 6 10.21 0.51 9.67
C LEU A 6 10.59 0.99 11.08
N LYS A 7 11.76 1.63 11.22
CA LYS A 7 12.21 2.20 12.51
C LYS A 7 11.26 3.27 13.04
N LYS A 8 10.81 4.19 12.17
CA LYS A 8 9.89 5.28 12.53
C LYS A 8 8.61 4.77 13.21
N PHE A 9 8.09 3.63 12.76
CA PHE A 9 6.85 3.06 13.30
C PHE A 9 7.07 1.89 14.27
N ARG A 10 8.33 1.61 14.67
CA ARG A 10 8.73 0.51 15.56
C ARG A 10 8.34 -0.88 15.00
N MET A 11 8.58 -1.06 13.71
CA MET A 11 8.31 -2.28 12.95
C MET A 11 9.63 -2.91 12.44
N ASP A 12 10.78 -2.48 12.92
CA ASP A 12 12.09 -2.95 12.49
C ASP A 12 12.49 -4.30 13.11
N SER A 13 11.87 -4.70 14.22
CA SER A 13 12.05 -6.00 14.89
C SER A 13 10.86 -6.97 14.72
N CYS A 14 9.90 -6.66 13.84
CA CYS A 14 8.77 -7.55 13.58
C CYS A 14 9.14 -8.76 12.72
N ASP A 15 8.36 -9.83 12.84
CA ASP A 15 8.47 -10.99 11.95
C ASP A 15 8.03 -10.63 10.53
N SER A 16 8.78 -11.12 9.54
CA SER A 16 8.44 -10.92 8.15
C SER A 16 7.31 -11.84 7.69
N VAL A 17 6.55 -11.40 6.69
CA VAL A 17 5.57 -12.23 5.98
C VAL A 17 5.84 -12.20 4.48
N ASP A 18 5.51 -13.27 3.77
CA ASP A 18 5.79 -13.39 2.34
C ASP A 18 4.80 -12.64 1.46
N THR A 19 3.61 -12.31 2.00
CA THR A 19 2.58 -11.58 1.26
C THR A 19 2.11 -10.32 2.00
N PRO A 20 1.97 -9.18 1.30
CA PRO A 20 1.49 -7.93 1.89
C PRO A 20 0.03 -8.00 2.35
N MET A 21 -0.75 -8.95 1.81
CA MET A 21 -2.16 -9.16 2.14
C MET A 21 -2.50 -10.64 2.13
N VAL A 22 -3.53 -11.01 2.89
CA VAL A 22 -4.12 -12.36 2.84
C VAL A 22 -5.02 -12.44 1.61
N ASP A 23 -4.99 -13.58 0.92
CA ASP A 23 -5.88 -13.81 -0.22
C ASP A 23 -7.35 -13.60 0.20
N ARG A 24 -8.09 -12.84 -0.62
CA ARG A 24 -9.50 -12.44 -0.40
C ARG A 24 -9.78 -11.53 0.80
N LEU A 25 -8.77 -10.88 1.40
CA LEU A 25 -9.03 -9.91 2.47
C LEU A 25 -9.83 -8.72 1.90
N LYS A 26 -11.12 -8.67 2.23
CA LYS A 26 -12.00 -7.53 1.92
C LYS A 26 -11.97 -6.58 3.12
N LEU A 27 -11.24 -5.49 2.98
CA LEU A 27 -11.41 -4.34 3.87
C LEU A 27 -12.80 -3.76 3.65
N ASP A 28 -13.43 -3.35 4.74
CA ASP A 28 -14.75 -2.72 4.76
C ASP A 28 -14.70 -1.58 5.77
N LYS A 29 -15.71 -0.72 5.79
CA LYS A 29 -15.74 0.44 6.72
C LYS A 29 -15.69 0.07 8.20
N ASP A 30 -15.93 -1.19 8.58
CA ASP A 30 -15.92 -1.69 9.96
C ASP A 30 -16.65 -0.73 10.94
N LEU A 31 -17.97 -0.55 10.74
CA LEU A 31 -18.74 0.49 11.43
C LEU A 31 -18.75 0.34 12.96
N SER A 32 -18.65 -0.90 13.45
CA SER A 32 -18.55 -1.27 14.87
C SER A 32 -17.10 -1.39 15.37
N GLY A 33 -16.12 -1.14 14.50
CA GLY A 33 -14.71 -1.31 14.80
C GLY A 33 -14.18 -0.31 15.82
N ILE A 34 -13.17 -0.74 16.57
CA ILE A 34 -12.47 0.15 17.50
C ILE A 34 -11.63 1.14 16.70
N LEU A 35 -11.90 2.43 16.86
CA LEU A 35 -11.16 3.50 16.19
C LEU A 35 -9.69 3.50 16.60
N VAL A 36 -8.82 3.88 15.65
CA VAL A 36 -7.40 4.11 15.90
C VAL A 36 -7.05 5.58 15.66
N ASP A 37 -5.88 6.00 16.16
CA ASP A 37 -5.36 7.35 15.93
C ASP A 37 -5.21 7.61 14.42
N GLN A 38 -6.02 8.56 13.93
CA GLN A 38 -6.09 8.93 12.51
C GLN A 38 -4.79 9.55 12.02
N THR A 39 -4.12 10.35 12.86
CA THR A 39 -2.89 11.06 12.48
C THR A 39 -1.77 10.06 12.27
N ARG A 40 -1.62 9.11 13.21
CA ARG A 40 -0.65 8.02 13.07
C ARG A 40 -0.95 7.14 11.86
N PHE A 41 -2.21 6.76 11.65
CA PHE A 41 -2.60 5.94 10.50
C PHE A 41 -2.29 6.63 9.16
N ARG A 42 -2.66 7.91 9.01
CA ARG A 42 -2.34 8.72 7.82
C ARG A 42 -0.84 8.84 7.60
N SER A 43 -0.06 9.03 8.67
CA SER A 43 1.41 9.09 8.58
C SER A 43 2.01 7.77 8.07
N MET A 44 1.47 6.63 8.52
CA MET A 44 1.89 5.30 8.04
C MET A 44 1.55 5.11 6.56
N VAL A 45 0.30 5.40 6.16
CA VAL A 45 -0.14 5.31 4.76
C VAL A 45 0.69 6.22 3.86
N GLY A 46 0.91 7.49 4.24
CA GLY A 46 1.71 8.44 3.47
C GLY A 46 3.17 8.00 3.30
N SER A 47 3.77 7.42 4.36
CA SER A 47 5.14 6.90 4.27
C SER A 47 5.23 5.72 3.28
N LEU A 48 4.24 4.82 3.29
CA LEU A 48 4.17 3.71 2.34
C LEU A 48 3.85 4.20 0.91
N MET A 49 3.04 5.25 0.76
CA MET A 49 2.73 5.84 -0.54
C MET A 49 3.98 6.39 -1.24
N TYR A 50 4.96 6.89 -0.49
CA TYR A 50 6.24 7.28 -1.09
C TYR A 50 7.03 6.07 -1.62
N LEU A 51 6.97 4.93 -0.94
CA LEU A 51 7.65 3.70 -1.38
C LEU A 51 7.06 3.13 -2.67
N THR A 52 5.77 3.36 -2.98
CA THR A 52 5.13 2.75 -4.16
C THR A 52 5.78 3.15 -5.48
N ALA A 53 6.49 4.29 -5.52
CA ALA A 53 7.25 4.73 -6.70
C ALA A 53 8.38 3.75 -7.10
N SER A 54 9.06 3.14 -6.13
CA SER A 54 10.07 2.10 -6.38
C SER A 54 9.55 0.68 -6.07
N ARG A 55 8.37 0.58 -5.45
CA ARG A 55 7.74 -0.68 -5.02
C ARG A 55 6.30 -0.79 -5.53
N PRO A 56 6.12 -1.01 -6.85
CA PRO A 56 4.78 -1.12 -7.44
C PRO A 56 3.99 -2.32 -6.89
N ASP A 57 4.67 -3.34 -6.36
CA ASP A 57 4.07 -4.48 -5.67
C ASP A 57 3.22 -4.06 -4.45
N LEU A 58 3.49 -2.91 -3.84
CA LEU A 58 2.76 -2.38 -2.69
C LEU A 58 1.54 -1.52 -3.07
N ILE A 59 1.45 -1.05 -4.32
CA ILE A 59 0.54 0.05 -4.70
C ILE A 59 -0.92 -0.27 -4.40
N LEU A 60 -1.37 -1.48 -4.75
CA LEU A 60 -2.75 -1.91 -4.58
C LEU A 60 -3.16 -1.87 -3.09
N TYR A 61 -2.31 -2.42 -2.23
CA TYR A 61 -2.57 -2.57 -0.80
C TYR A 61 -2.56 -1.23 -0.06
N VAL A 62 -1.60 -0.37 -0.40
CA VAL A 62 -1.49 0.97 0.18
C VAL A 62 -2.69 1.82 -0.23
N CYS A 63 -3.09 1.78 -1.51
CA CYS A 63 -4.27 2.47 -2.01
C CYS A 63 -5.56 2.00 -1.32
N MET A 64 -5.73 0.69 -1.12
CA MET A 64 -6.88 0.16 -0.38
C MET A 64 -6.93 0.67 1.06
N CYS A 65 -5.81 0.68 1.77
CA CYS A 65 -5.74 1.19 3.14
C CYS A 65 -6.02 2.71 3.20
N ALA A 66 -5.57 3.46 2.20
CA ALA A 66 -5.77 4.91 2.11
C ALA A 66 -7.25 5.30 2.05
N MET A 67 -8.12 4.45 1.50
CA MET A 67 -9.57 4.70 1.45
C MET A 67 -10.20 4.89 2.83
N TYR A 68 -9.63 4.27 3.86
CA TYR A 68 -10.17 4.27 5.22
C TYR A 68 -9.52 5.31 6.14
N GLN A 69 -8.64 6.17 5.61
CA GLN A 69 -7.89 7.17 6.37
C GLN A 69 -8.75 8.22 7.11
N ALA A 70 -10.02 8.37 6.71
CA ALA A 70 -10.96 9.30 7.34
C ALA A 70 -11.50 8.76 8.68
N LYS A 71 -11.68 7.44 8.79
CA LYS A 71 -12.17 6.77 9.99
C LYS A 71 -11.54 5.37 10.11
N PRO A 72 -10.23 5.27 10.35
CA PRO A 72 -9.55 3.99 10.45
C PRO A 72 -9.93 3.26 11.74
N THR A 73 -9.99 1.93 11.65
CA THR A 73 -10.26 1.02 12.79
C THR A 73 -9.06 0.10 13.04
N LYS A 74 -9.10 -0.69 14.13
CA LYS A 74 -8.06 -1.69 14.44
C LYS A 74 -7.85 -2.68 13.29
N LYS A 75 -8.92 -3.14 12.64
CA LYS A 75 -8.88 -4.00 11.45
C LYS A 75 -8.04 -3.38 10.33
N HIS A 76 -8.25 -2.09 10.05
CA HIS A 76 -7.49 -1.34 9.06
C HIS A 76 -6.02 -1.21 9.44
N LEU A 77 -5.73 -0.94 10.71
CA LEU A 77 -4.37 -0.82 11.21
C LEU A 77 -3.62 -2.16 11.14
N GLU A 78 -4.28 -3.27 11.43
CA GLU A 78 -3.70 -4.63 11.31
C GLU A 78 -3.35 -4.97 9.86
N ALA A 79 -4.23 -4.65 8.91
CA ALA A 79 -3.94 -4.80 7.50
C ALA A 79 -2.72 -3.96 7.08
N LEU A 80 -2.64 -2.71 7.56
CA LEU A 80 -1.48 -1.85 7.29
C LEU A 80 -0.20 -2.40 7.92
N LYS A 81 -0.24 -2.89 9.16
CA LYS A 81 0.91 -3.52 9.84
C LYS A 81 1.41 -4.76 9.08
N ARG A 82 0.53 -5.53 8.47
CA ARG A 82 0.93 -6.66 7.60
C ARG A 82 1.77 -6.18 6.42
N VAL A 83 1.42 -5.05 5.80
CA VAL A 83 2.25 -4.43 4.74
C VAL A 83 3.65 -4.08 5.26
N PHE A 84 3.76 -3.58 6.49
CA PHE A 84 5.07 -3.36 7.13
C PHE A 84 5.85 -4.66 7.39
N HIS A 85 5.18 -5.75 7.81
CA HIS A 85 5.82 -7.07 7.96
C HIS A 85 6.34 -7.59 6.61
N TYR A 86 5.59 -7.38 5.54
CA TYR A 86 6.03 -7.74 4.19
C TYR A 86 7.22 -6.88 3.74
N LEU A 87 7.16 -5.57 3.99
CA LEU A 87 8.27 -4.65 3.71
C LEU A 87 9.54 -5.05 4.47
N LYS A 88 9.41 -5.58 5.69
CA LYS A 88 10.54 -6.08 6.50
C LYS A 88 11.25 -7.27 5.84
N GLY A 89 10.49 -8.22 5.26
CA GLY A 89 11.05 -9.35 4.52
C GLY A 89 11.64 -8.96 3.16
N THR A 90 11.18 -7.84 2.59
CA THR A 90 11.54 -7.38 1.24
C THR A 90 12.29 -6.05 1.22
N ILE A 91 13.07 -5.74 2.26
CA ILE A 91 13.77 -4.44 2.40
C ILE A 91 14.65 -4.11 1.18
N ASN A 92 15.28 -5.13 0.60
CA ASN A 92 16.23 -4.98 -0.50
C ASN A 92 15.56 -5.00 -1.88
N TRP A 93 14.23 -5.14 -1.94
CA TRP A 93 13.50 -5.09 -3.20
C TRP A 93 13.21 -3.63 -3.56
N GLY A 94 13.21 -3.33 -4.85
CA GLY A 94 12.89 -2.02 -5.40
C GLY A 94 13.33 -1.92 -6.85
N LEU A 95 12.56 -1.18 -7.65
CA LEU A 95 12.96 -0.80 -8.99
C LEU A 95 14.06 0.26 -8.92
N TRP A 96 15.08 0.08 -9.74
CA TRP A 96 16.15 1.04 -9.96
C TRP A 96 16.13 1.44 -11.43
N TYR A 97 16.05 2.75 -11.70
CA TYR A 97 16.02 3.28 -13.05
C TYR A 97 17.38 3.91 -13.38
N PRO A 98 18.14 3.38 -14.36
CA PRO A 98 19.36 4.01 -14.83
C PRO A 98 19.04 5.36 -15.47
N LYS A 99 19.94 6.33 -15.28
CA LYS A 99 19.76 7.71 -15.79
C LYS A 99 19.94 7.83 -17.30
N ASP A 100 20.75 6.95 -17.90
CA ASP A 100 21.30 7.14 -19.26
C ASP A 100 20.64 6.25 -20.33
N THR A 101 19.45 5.69 -20.03
CA THR A 101 18.67 4.90 -20.98
C THR A 101 17.50 5.70 -21.51
N ALA A 102 17.33 5.72 -22.83
CA ALA A 102 16.12 6.26 -23.47
C ALA A 102 14.97 5.26 -23.24
N ILE A 103 14.22 5.46 -22.16
CA ILE A 103 13.10 4.57 -21.82
C ILE A 103 11.81 5.13 -22.40
N ALA A 104 11.09 4.32 -23.18
CA ALA A 104 9.73 4.64 -23.59
C ALA A 104 8.75 4.21 -22.49
N LEU A 105 7.96 5.17 -21.97
CA LEU A 105 6.92 4.91 -20.97
C LEU A 105 5.56 4.82 -21.65
N THR A 106 4.96 3.63 -21.61
CA THR A 106 3.58 3.39 -22.04
C THR A 106 2.69 3.21 -20.81
N ALA A 107 1.64 4.01 -20.67
CA ALA A 107 0.70 3.89 -19.56
C ALA A 107 -0.69 3.47 -20.05
N TYR A 108 -1.28 2.49 -19.36
CA TYR A 108 -2.66 2.06 -19.53
C TYR A 108 -3.45 2.45 -18.29
N ALA A 109 -4.74 2.75 -18.47
CA ALA A 109 -5.68 2.98 -17.39
C ALA A 109 -6.94 2.16 -17.64
N ASP A 110 -7.45 1.57 -16.57
CA ASP A 110 -8.70 0.82 -16.53
C ASP A 110 -9.52 1.28 -15.33
N ALA A 111 -10.83 1.06 -15.37
CA ALA A 111 -11.72 1.36 -14.26
C ALA A 111 -12.77 0.25 -14.15
N ASP A 112 -12.91 -0.31 -12.95
CA ASP A 112 -13.98 -1.26 -12.69
C ASP A 112 -15.32 -0.54 -12.46
N HIS A 113 -16.43 -1.17 -12.84
CA HIS A 113 -17.75 -0.66 -12.49
C HIS A 113 -18.11 -1.14 -11.08
N ALA A 114 -18.33 -0.20 -10.16
CA ALA A 114 -18.80 -0.49 -8.80
C ALA A 114 -17.94 -1.49 -7.99
N GLY A 115 -16.62 -1.50 -8.20
CA GLY A 115 -15.72 -2.41 -7.51
C GLY A 115 -15.60 -2.19 -6.00
N CYS A 116 -15.83 -0.97 -5.51
CA CYS A 116 -15.86 -0.70 -4.07
C CYS A 116 -17.13 -1.28 -3.43
N GLN A 117 -16.99 -2.25 -2.53
CA GLN A 117 -18.14 -2.86 -1.84
C GLN A 117 -18.92 -1.86 -0.98
N ASP A 118 -18.23 -0.93 -0.33
CA ASP A 118 -18.81 0.01 0.63
C ASP A 118 -19.55 1.20 0.00
N THR A 119 -19.18 1.57 -1.23
CA THR A 119 -19.69 2.80 -1.89
C THR A 119 -20.24 2.57 -3.28
N ARG A 120 -20.00 1.38 -3.86
CA ARG A 120 -20.29 1.06 -5.26
C ARG A 120 -19.65 2.05 -6.26
N ARG A 121 -18.62 2.78 -5.82
CA ARG A 121 -17.81 3.62 -6.71
C ARG A 121 -16.85 2.75 -7.51
N SER A 122 -16.58 3.19 -8.73
CA SER A 122 -15.53 2.66 -9.57
C SER A 122 -14.15 2.87 -8.94
N THR A 123 -13.30 1.87 -9.10
CA THR A 123 -11.89 1.92 -8.75
C THR A 123 -11.11 2.00 -10.05
N SER A 124 -10.41 3.12 -10.26
CA SER A 124 -9.47 3.24 -11.37
C SER A 124 -8.13 2.61 -10.99
N ARG A 125 -7.51 1.94 -11.95
CA ARG A 125 -6.15 1.41 -11.86
C ARG A 125 -5.39 1.87 -13.09
N SER A 126 -4.12 2.18 -12.92
CA SER A 126 -3.20 2.38 -14.03
C SER A 126 -2.06 1.38 -13.97
N ALA A 127 -1.54 1.03 -15.14
CA ALA A 127 -0.35 0.20 -15.31
C ALA A 127 0.63 0.96 -16.18
N GLN A 128 1.88 1.04 -15.74
CA GLN A 128 2.97 1.73 -16.44
C GLN A 128 3.97 0.68 -16.90
N PHE A 129 4.24 0.66 -18.20
CA PHE A 129 5.20 -0.22 -18.85
C PHE A 129 6.37 0.62 -19.34
N LEU A 130 7.56 0.15 -19.03
CA LEU A 130 8.82 0.75 -19.45
C LEU A 130 9.42 -0.23 -20.46
N SER A 131 9.57 0.22 -21.70
CA SER A 131 10.23 -0.55 -22.76
C SER A 131 11.50 0.17 -23.21
N GLU A 132 12.54 -0.60 -23.49
CA GLU A 132 13.69 -0.17 -24.31
C GLU A 132 13.33 -0.19 -25.80
#